data_AF-A0A7W1J028-F1
#
_entry.id   AF-A0A7W1J028-F1
#
_cell.length_a   1.000
_cell.length_b   1.000
_cell.length_c   1.000
_cell.angle_alpha   90.00
_cell.angle_beta   90.00
_cell.angle_gamma   90.00
#
_symmetry.space_group_name_H-M   'P 1'
#
loop_
_entity.id
_entity.type
_entity.pdbx_description
1 polymer ?
#
loop_
_entity_poly.entity_id
_entity_poly.type
_entity_poly.pdbx_seq_one_letter_code
_entity_poly.pdbx_strand_id
1 'polypeptide(L)'
;MLATVALRCLIALSLAMNSWAQDSMILVRHCDFDNFGNLTMSGIAAAREIGKAMNGRKINSIVSSPVTRTQQTAEEIRGVLEPKVAIKNEIKLSSVEDQAKNWVQYLRLQAYGGQGSGKVFVTHHEVISAFFEAEKIDLPIDFGAAYELIVTNGKLTAKALRQEK
;
A
#
# COMPACT_ATOMS: atom_id res chain seq x y z
N MET A 1 -11.10 46.72 12.30
CA MET A 1 -9.82 46.01 12.03
C MET A 1 -9.66 44.66 12.73
N LEU A 2 -10.59 44.20 13.59
CA LEU A 2 -10.48 42.89 14.26
C LEU A 2 -11.05 41.69 13.47
N ALA A 3 -11.95 41.90 12.50
CA ALA A 3 -12.60 40.81 11.77
C ALA A 3 -11.65 40.05 10.80
N THR A 4 -10.58 40.70 10.35
CA THR A 4 -9.66 40.15 9.33
C THR A 4 -8.64 39.17 9.90
N VAL A 5 -8.31 39.27 11.19
CA VAL A 5 -7.35 38.38 11.87
C VAL A 5 -8.01 37.04 12.23
N ALA A 6 -9.26 37.07 12.71
CA ALA A 6 -10.01 35.86 13.03
C ALA A 6 -10.26 34.98 11.79
N LEU A 7 -10.55 35.60 10.63
CA LEU A 7 -10.77 34.87 9.39
C LEU A 7 -9.49 34.20 8.85
N ARG A 8 -8.32 34.81 9.06
CA ARG A 8 -7.02 34.22 8.70
C ARG A 8 -6.63 33.04 9.59
N CYS A 9 -6.96 33.08 10.88
CA CYS A 9 -6.76 31.94 11.78
C CYS A 9 -7.68 30.75 11.45
N LEU A 10 -8.94 31.01 11.06
CA LEU A 10 -9.88 29.96 10.66
C LEU A 10 -9.50 29.30 9.33
N ILE A 11 -9.00 30.08 8.37
CA ILE A 11 -8.50 29.54 7.08
C ILE A 11 -7.17 28.78 7.28
N ALA A 12 -6.30 29.26 8.18
CA ALA A 12 -5.08 28.53 8.54
C ALA A 12 -5.38 27.24 9.30
N LEU A 13 -6.42 27.19 10.15
CA LEU A 13 -6.89 25.95 10.77
C LEU A 13 -7.50 25.01 9.74
N SER A 14 -8.32 25.48 8.80
CA SER A 14 -8.90 24.62 7.76
C SER A 14 -7.87 24.11 6.75
N LEU A 15 -6.82 24.88 6.46
CA LEU A 15 -5.68 24.43 5.63
C LEU A 15 -4.72 23.51 6.40
N ALA A 16 -4.53 23.71 7.71
CA ALA A 16 -3.75 22.81 8.56
C ALA A 16 -4.49 21.51 8.90
N MET A 17 -5.83 21.49 8.83
CA MET A 17 -6.64 20.28 8.94
C MET A 17 -6.59 19.40 7.69
N ASN A 18 -6.09 19.92 6.56
CA ASN A 18 -5.92 19.17 5.31
C ASN A 18 -4.51 18.59 5.10
N SER A 19 -3.57 18.81 6.03
CA SER A 19 -2.20 18.30 5.93
C SER A 19 -1.89 17.14 6.87
N TRP A 20 -2.88 16.58 7.56
CA TRP A 20 -2.77 15.23 8.10
C TRP A 20 -2.93 14.28 6.93
N ALA A 21 -1.91 14.20 6.07
CA ALA A 21 -1.71 13.01 5.26
C ALA A 21 -1.67 11.87 6.27
N GLN A 22 -2.80 11.17 6.44
CA GLN A 22 -2.87 10.02 7.33
C GLN A 22 -1.72 9.13 6.94
N ASP A 23 -0.80 8.92 7.89
CA ASP A 23 0.32 8.02 7.76
C ASP A 23 -0.23 6.63 7.44
N SER A 24 -0.31 6.35 6.14
CA SER A 24 -1.00 5.20 5.60
C SER A 24 0.01 4.33 4.90
N MET A 25 -0.16 3.04 5.15
CA MET A 25 0.58 1.98 4.50
C MET A 25 -0.32 1.41 3.41
N ILE A 26 0.21 1.19 2.21
CA ILE A 26 -0.55 0.51 1.15
C ILE A 26 -0.10 -0.94 1.08
N LEU A 27 -1.05 -1.87 1.12
CA LEU A 27 -0.82 -3.31 0.90
C LEU A 27 -1.46 -3.74 -0.40
N VAL A 28 -0.70 -4.42 -1.26
CA VAL A 28 -1.10 -4.79 -2.62
C VAL A 28 -0.86 -6.28 -2.83
N ARG A 29 -1.88 -7.00 -3.29
CA ARG A 29 -1.69 -8.32 -3.89
C ARG A 29 -1.14 -8.12 -5.30
N HIS A 30 -0.14 -8.89 -5.69
CA HIS A 30 0.36 -8.85 -7.06
C HIS A 30 -0.77 -9.02 -8.09
N CYS A 31 -0.56 -8.44 -9.28
CA CYS A 31 -1.53 -8.52 -10.36
C CYS A 31 -1.52 -9.88 -11.05
N ASP A 32 -2.49 -10.04 -11.96
CA ASP A 32 -2.71 -11.26 -12.74
C ASP A 32 -1.48 -11.62 -13.60
N PHE A 33 -1.20 -12.92 -13.74
CA PHE A 33 0.04 -13.43 -14.30
C PHE A 33 -0.17 -14.71 -15.11
N ASP A 34 0.76 -14.98 -16.04
CA ASP A 34 0.73 -16.12 -16.94
C ASP A 34 1.35 -17.39 -16.32
N ASN A 35 1.28 -18.50 -17.05
CA ASN A 35 1.86 -19.77 -16.62
C ASN A 35 3.39 -19.76 -16.51
N PHE A 36 4.07 -18.71 -16.98
CA PHE A 36 5.51 -18.52 -16.86
C PHE A 36 5.90 -17.62 -15.68
N GLY A 37 4.91 -17.13 -14.92
CA GLY A 37 5.14 -16.28 -13.76
C GLY A 37 5.29 -14.79 -14.08
N ASN A 38 5.01 -14.37 -15.32
CA ASN A 38 5.05 -12.98 -15.76
C ASN A 38 3.67 -12.33 -15.72
N LEU A 39 3.59 -11.02 -15.49
CA LEU A 39 2.30 -10.32 -15.58
C LEU A 39 1.67 -10.46 -16.97
N THR A 40 0.37 -10.72 -16.99
CA THR A 40 -0.45 -10.64 -18.21
C THR A 40 -0.62 -9.17 -18.62
N MET A 41 -1.08 -8.91 -19.85
CA MET A 41 -1.42 -7.54 -20.27
C MET A 41 -2.49 -6.91 -19.36
N SER A 42 -3.48 -7.69 -18.93
CA SER A 42 -4.48 -7.26 -17.94
C SER A 42 -3.82 -6.97 -16.58
N GLY A 43 -2.87 -7.81 -16.14
CA GLY A 43 -2.11 -7.60 -14.92
C GLY A 43 -1.29 -6.30 -14.94
N ILE A 44 -0.62 -6.01 -16.05
CA ILE A 44 0.12 -4.76 -16.26
C ILE A 44 -0.82 -3.55 -16.18
N ALA A 45 -1.95 -3.59 -16.89
CA ALA A 45 -2.93 -2.52 -16.85
C ALA A 45 -3.46 -2.28 -15.42
N ALA A 46 -3.81 -3.36 -14.71
CA ALA A 46 -4.27 -3.29 -13.32
C ALA A 46 -3.21 -2.67 -12.39
N ALA A 47 -1.94 -3.06 -12.53
CA ALA A 47 -0.85 -2.49 -11.73
C ALA A 47 -0.69 -0.98 -11.95
N ARG A 48 -0.89 -0.51 -13.19
CA ARG A 48 -0.87 0.93 -13.49
C ARG A 48 -2.06 1.66 -12.89
N GLU A 49 -3.26 1.09 -12.93
CA GLU A 49 -4.44 1.68 -12.28
C GLU A 49 -4.27 1.78 -10.76
N ILE A 50 -3.64 0.79 -10.13
CA ILE A 50 -3.25 0.84 -8.71
C ILE A 50 -2.32 2.03 -8.45
N GLY A 51 -1.31 2.23 -9.31
CA GLY A 51 -0.42 3.40 -9.22
C GLY A 51 -1.16 4.74 -9.38
N LYS A 52 -2.11 4.83 -10.33
CA LYS A 52 -2.92 6.04 -10.54
C LYS A 52 -3.81 6.36 -9.34
N ALA A 53 -4.43 5.35 -8.74
CA ALA A 53 -5.26 5.50 -7.54
C ALA A 53 -4.45 5.93 -6.29
N MET A 54 -3.11 5.88 -6.38
CA MET A 54 -2.20 6.41 -5.36
C MET A 54 -1.64 7.80 -5.70
N ASN A 55 -2.02 8.40 -6.84
CA ASN A 55 -1.53 9.71 -7.23
C ASN A 55 -1.89 10.79 -6.19
N GLY A 56 -0.98 11.74 -5.97
CA GLY A 56 -1.12 12.75 -4.92
C GLY A 56 -0.81 12.26 -3.48
N ARG A 57 -0.54 10.97 -3.28
CA ARG A 57 -0.05 10.44 -2.01
C ARG A 57 1.46 10.55 -1.93
N LYS A 58 1.98 10.79 -0.72
CA LYS A 58 3.43 10.83 -0.46
C LYS A 58 4.01 9.42 -0.34
N ILE A 59 4.26 8.77 -1.48
CA ILE A 59 4.92 7.46 -1.54
C ILE A 59 6.43 7.63 -1.70
N ASN A 60 7.21 6.99 -0.83
CA ASN A 60 8.67 7.08 -0.80
C ASN A 60 9.37 5.78 -1.21
N SER A 61 8.72 4.64 -1.03
CA SER A 61 9.30 3.33 -1.35
C SER A 61 8.24 2.27 -1.61
N ILE A 62 8.62 1.28 -2.41
CA ILE A 62 7.85 0.06 -2.63
C ILE A 62 8.70 -1.10 -2.10
N VAL A 63 8.12 -1.91 -1.22
CA VAL A 63 8.73 -3.13 -0.71
C VAL A 63 8.03 -4.29 -1.39
N SER A 64 8.78 -5.12 -2.11
CA SER A 64 8.21 -6.25 -2.85
C SER A 64 8.82 -7.57 -2.44
N SER A 65 8.01 -8.62 -2.49
CA SER A 65 8.51 -9.99 -2.53
C SER A 65 9.42 -10.19 -3.75
N PRO A 66 10.50 -10.99 -3.67
CA PRO A 66 11.48 -11.19 -4.74
C PRO A 66 10.97 -12.09 -5.89
N VAL A 67 9.70 -12.48 -5.88
CA VAL A 67 9.11 -13.29 -6.95
C VAL A 67 8.81 -12.39 -8.16
N THR A 68 9.01 -12.92 -9.37
CA THR A 68 8.87 -12.18 -10.63
C THR A 68 7.58 -11.38 -10.72
N ARG A 69 6.40 -12.00 -10.52
CA ARG A 69 5.10 -11.31 -10.61
C ARG A 69 4.92 -10.17 -9.60
N THR A 70 5.47 -10.30 -8.38
CA THR A 70 5.40 -9.23 -7.36
C THR A 70 6.33 -8.08 -7.73
N GLN A 71 7.52 -8.38 -8.26
CA GLN A 71 8.47 -7.37 -8.73
C GLN A 71 7.93 -6.60 -9.94
N GLN A 72 7.39 -7.29 -10.94
CA GLN A 72 6.77 -6.66 -12.11
C GLN A 72 5.57 -5.80 -11.73
N THR A 73 4.74 -6.25 -10.77
CA THR A 73 3.64 -5.41 -10.24
C THR A 73 4.18 -4.14 -9.59
N ALA A 74 5.24 -4.24 -8.78
CA ALA A 74 5.88 -3.10 -8.14
C ALA A 74 6.51 -2.12 -9.17
N GLU A 75 7.11 -2.64 -10.23
CA GLU A 75 7.71 -1.85 -11.30
C GLU A 75 6.67 -1.04 -12.09
N GLU A 76 5.53 -1.67 -12.43
CA GLU A 76 4.43 -0.99 -13.12
C GLU A 76 3.77 0.08 -12.23
N ILE A 77 3.59 -0.18 -10.93
CA ILE A 77 3.12 0.83 -9.96
C ILE A 77 4.11 2.00 -9.89
N ARG A 78 5.42 1.71 -9.75
CA ARG A 78 6.47 2.74 -9.71
C ARG A 78 6.47 3.60 -10.98
N GLY A 79 6.27 2.98 -12.14
CA GLY A 79 6.25 3.67 -13.43
C GLY A 79 5.19 4.77 -13.51
N VAL A 80 4.10 4.66 -12.73
CA VAL A 80 3.03 5.66 -12.66
C VAL A 80 3.25 6.71 -11.58
N LEU A 81 3.74 6.32 -10.41
CA LEU A 81 3.91 7.24 -9.27
C LEU A 81 4.96 8.30 -9.56
N GLU A 82 6.23 7.92 -9.46
CA GLU A 82 7.39 8.67 -9.91
C GLU A 82 8.56 7.67 -10.01
N PRO A 83 9.42 7.76 -11.04
CA PRO A 83 10.54 6.82 -11.22
C PRO A 83 11.59 6.87 -10.09
N LYS A 84 11.56 7.90 -9.24
CA LYS A 84 12.46 8.06 -8.09
C LYS A 84 12.08 7.21 -6.87
N VAL A 85 10.90 6.58 -6.86
CA VAL A 85 10.48 5.70 -5.77
C VAL A 85 11.34 4.43 -5.77
N ALA A 86 12.03 4.16 -4.66
CA ALA A 86 12.91 3.00 -4.54
C ALA A 86 12.10 1.71 -4.39
N ILE A 87 12.43 0.68 -5.19
CA ILE A 87 11.95 -0.69 -4.97
C ILE A 87 12.97 -1.41 -4.10
N LYS A 88 12.53 -1.95 -2.98
CA LYS A 88 13.35 -2.73 -2.07
C LYS A 88 12.88 -4.18 -2.02
N ASN A 89 13.82 -5.09 -2.25
CA ASN A 89 13.61 -6.53 -2.16
C ASN A 89 14.05 -7.00 -0.77
N GLU A 90 13.32 -6.59 0.27
CA GLU A 90 13.78 -6.79 1.65
C GLU A 90 13.54 -8.22 2.17
N ILE A 91 12.72 -9.04 1.48
CA ILE A 91 12.29 -10.32 2.04
C ILE A 91 12.62 -11.48 1.11
N LYS A 92 13.77 -12.13 1.33
CA LYS A 92 14.19 -13.32 0.56
C LYS A 92 13.31 -14.53 0.90
N LEU A 93 12.55 -15.02 -0.07
CA LEU A 93 11.68 -16.19 0.08
C LEU A 93 12.49 -17.50 0.03
N SER A 94 12.29 -18.37 1.02
CA SER A 94 12.76 -19.78 1.04
C SER A 94 11.59 -20.78 1.05
N SER A 95 10.41 -20.39 1.57
CA SER A 95 9.10 -21.05 1.41
C SER A 95 7.97 -20.03 1.69
N VAL A 96 6.78 -20.15 1.07
CA VAL A 96 5.67 -19.18 1.22
C VAL A 96 4.98 -19.30 2.59
N GLU A 97 4.84 -20.53 3.10
CA GLU A 97 4.08 -20.84 4.32
C GLU A 97 4.81 -20.45 5.62
N ASP A 98 6.10 -20.79 5.75
CA ASP A 98 6.89 -20.40 6.94
C ASP A 98 7.12 -18.89 7.01
N GLN A 99 7.09 -18.22 5.86
CA GLN A 99 7.31 -16.79 5.77
C GLN A 99 6.03 -15.97 5.95
N ALA A 100 4.83 -16.52 5.76
CA ALA A 100 3.59 -15.79 6.03
C ALA A 100 3.56 -15.27 7.47
N LYS A 101 4.01 -16.07 8.45
CA LYS A 101 4.11 -15.64 9.86
C LYS A 101 5.12 -14.50 10.05
N ASN A 102 6.28 -14.56 9.39
CA ASN A 102 7.30 -13.52 9.47
C ASN A 102 6.86 -12.23 8.76
N TRP A 103 6.16 -12.35 7.63
CA TRP A 103 5.56 -11.23 6.92
C TRP A 103 4.46 -10.56 7.73
N VAL A 104 3.58 -11.32 8.39
CA VAL A 104 2.54 -10.77 9.26
C VAL A 104 3.17 -9.92 10.36
N GLN A 105 4.21 -10.43 11.02
CA GLN A 105 4.93 -9.67 12.05
C GLN A 105 5.63 -8.43 11.47
N TYR A 106 6.27 -8.56 10.31
CA TYR A 106 6.88 -7.42 9.63
C TYR A 106 5.85 -6.36 9.26
N LEU A 107 4.72 -6.73 8.65
CA LEU A 107 3.62 -5.82 8.31
C LEU A 107 3.02 -5.16 9.55
N ARG A 108 2.88 -5.88 10.67
CA ARG A 108 2.47 -5.32 11.96
C ARG A 108 3.48 -4.29 12.46
N LEU A 109 4.78 -4.59 12.43
CA LEU A 109 5.83 -3.65 12.82
C LEU A 109 5.82 -2.40 11.94
N GLN A 110 5.59 -2.54 10.64
CA GLN A 110 5.45 -1.41 9.73
C GLN A 110 4.21 -0.58 10.06
N ALA A 111 3.05 -1.20 10.24
CA ALA A 111 1.81 -0.49 10.51
C ALA A 111 1.78 0.17 11.90
N TYR A 112 2.01 -0.61 12.96
CA TYR A 112 1.91 -0.13 14.34
C TYR A 112 3.14 0.65 14.80
N GLY A 113 4.31 0.38 14.23
CA GLY A 113 5.54 1.13 14.51
C GLY A 113 5.65 2.45 13.73
N GLY A 114 4.67 2.79 12.89
CA GLY A 114 4.67 4.01 12.05
C GLY A 114 5.68 3.97 10.89
N GLN A 115 6.45 2.90 10.74
CA GLN A 115 7.48 2.77 9.70
C GLN A 115 6.90 2.48 8.31
N GLY A 116 5.63 2.08 8.23
CA GLY A 116 4.90 1.78 6.99
C GLY A 116 4.37 3.01 6.26
N SER A 117 4.43 4.19 6.86
CA SER A 117 3.91 5.42 6.24
C SER A 117 4.62 5.74 4.92
N GLY A 118 3.83 5.97 3.88
CA GLY A 118 4.34 6.29 2.54
C GLY A 118 5.02 5.10 1.86
N LYS A 119 4.80 3.87 2.34
CA LYS A 119 5.29 2.64 1.72
C LYS A 119 4.17 1.86 1.07
N VAL A 120 4.50 1.23 -0.06
CA VAL A 120 3.65 0.24 -0.73
C VAL A 120 4.28 -1.13 -0.55
N PHE A 121 3.50 -2.11 -0.06
CA PHE A 121 3.94 -3.49 0.10
C PHE A 121 3.26 -4.36 -0.95
N VAL A 122 4.04 -4.98 -1.85
CA VAL A 122 3.54 -5.86 -2.90
C VAL A 122 3.87 -7.31 -2.55
N THR A 123 2.83 -8.13 -2.34
CA THR A 123 2.97 -9.50 -1.82
C THR A 123 1.89 -10.44 -2.35
N HIS A 124 1.75 -11.61 -1.74
CA HIS A 124 0.88 -12.72 -2.15
C HIS A 124 -0.41 -12.80 -1.33
N HIS A 125 -1.36 -13.58 -1.83
CA HIS A 125 -2.67 -13.77 -1.18
C HIS A 125 -2.52 -14.32 0.24
N GLU A 126 -1.68 -15.33 0.44
CA GLU A 126 -1.51 -16.07 1.68
C GLU A 126 -0.98 -15.15 2.80
N VAL A 127 -0.09 -14.22 2.44
CA VAL A 127 0.45 -13.22 3.36
C VAL A 127 -0.62 -12.23 3.78
N ILE A 128 -1.39 -11.70 2.83
CA ILE A 128 -2.45 -10.72 3.11
C ILE A 128 -3.58 -11.38 3.90
N SER A 129 -3.96 -12.60 3.54
CA SER A 129 -4.99 -13.37 4.23
C SER A 129 -4.61 -13.63 5.68
N ALA A 130 -3.38 -14.12 5.94
CA ALA A 130 -2.90 -14.35 7.29
C ALA A 130 -2.83 -13.04 8.11
N PHE A 131 -2.45 -11.93 7.47
CA PHE A 131 -2.42 -10.62 8.12
C PHE A 131 -3.83 -10.12 8.44
N PHE A 132 -4.77 -10.20 7.50
CA PHE A 132 -6.15 -9.78 7.69
C PHE A 132 -6.88 -10.64 8.71
N GLU A 133 -6.66 -11.96 8.74
CA GLU A 133 -7.20 -12.83 9.78
C GLU A 133 -6.69 -12.40 11.17
N ALA A 134 -5.39 -12.15 11.30
CA ALA A 134 -4.78 -11.74 12.56
C ALA A 134 -5.26 -10.36 13.04
N GLU A 135 -5.63 -9.47 12.12
CA GLU A 135 -6.19 -8.14 12.38
C GLU A 135 -7.73 -8.11 12.39
N LYS A 136 -8.40 -9.26 12.17
CA LYS A 136 -9.87 -9.38 12.06
C LYS A 136 -10.47 -8.46 10.98
N ILE A 137 -9.80 -8.36 9.85
CA ILE A 137 -10.25 -7.63 8.65
C ILE A 137 -10.90 -8.61 7.69
N ASP A 138 -12.09 -8.29 7.22
CA ASP A 138 -12.82 -9.05 6.20
C ASP A 138 -12.94 -8.22 4.91
N LEU A 139 -12.04 -8.47 3.96
CA LEU A 139 -12.02 -7.83 2.65
C LEU A 139 -11.60 -8.86 1.59
N PRO A 140 -12.18 -8.83 0.37
CA PRO A 140 -11.81 -9.74 -0.70
C PRO A 140 -10.37 -9.47 -1.17
N ILE A 141 -9.59 -10.53 -1.40
CA ILE A 141 -8.16 -10.48 -1.74
C ILE A 141 -7.90 -11.01 -3.13
N ASP A 142 -8.52 -10.39 -4.15
CA ASP A 142 -8.36 -10.72 -5.56
C ASP A 142 -7.02 -10.24 -6.15
N PHE A 143 -6.62 -10.76 -7.31
CA PHE A 143 -5.41 -10.27 -7.99
C PHE A 143 -5.50 -8.77 -8.26
N GLY A 144 -4.41 -8.04 -7.97
CA GLY A 144 -4.39 -6.59 -8.09
C GLY A 144 -5.24 -5.84 -7.07
N ALA A 145 -5.75 -6.51 -6.02
CA ALA A 145 -6.38 -5.81 -4.91
C ALA A 145 -5.34 -4.97 -4.15
N ALA A 146 -5.71 -3.74 -3.83
CA ALA A 146 -4.90 -2.78 -3.09
C ALA A 146 -5.71 -2.23 -1.91
N TYR A 147 -5.05 -2.06 -0.76
CA TYR A 147 -5.68 -1.61 0.48
C TYR A 147 -4.87 -0.50 1.10
N GLU A 148 -5.58 0.52 1.56
CA GLU A 148 -5.03 1.53 2.44
C GLU A 148 -5.23 1.09 3.89
N LEU A 149 -4.12 0.96 4.60
CA LEU A 149 -4.05 0.54 5.99
C LEU A 149 -3.76 1.75 6.87
N ILE A 150 -4.60 1.96 7.87
CA ILE A 150 -4.55 3.11 8.77
C ILE A 150 -4.63 2.60 10.20
N VAL A 151 -3.67 3.01 11.03
CA VAL A 151 -3.71 2.77 12.48
C VAL A 151 -4.23 4.02 13.17
N THR A 152 -5.30 3.89 13.93
CA THR A 152 -5.87 5.00 14.73
C THR A 152 -6.16 4.49 16.13
N ASN A 153 -5.65 5.19 17.15
CA ASN A 153 -5.79 4.80 18.56
C ASN A 153 -5.38 3.34 18.82
N GLY A 154 -4.29 2.89 18.20
CA GLY A 154 -3.78 1.52 18.35
C GLY A 154 -4.62 0.44 17.67
N LYS A 155 -5.64 0.80 16.87
CA LYS A 155 -6.42 -0.13 16.07
C LYS A 155 -6.11 0.03 14.59
N LEU A 156 -5.77 -1.07 13.93
CA LEU A 156 -5.59 -1.10 12.48
C LEU A 156 -6.93 -1.26 11.77
N THR A 157 -7.10 -0.51 10.69
CA THR A 157 -8.24 -0.61 9.78
C THR A 157 -7.72 -0.67 8.35
N ALA A 158 -8.46 -1.35 7.48
CA ALA A 158 -8.17 -1.46 6.06
C ALA A 158 -9.36 -0.99 5.24
N LYS A 159 -9.09 -0.30 4.13
CA LYS A 159 -10.10 0.02 3.12
C LYS A 159 -9.54 -0.30 1.73
N ALA A 160 -10.37 -0.87 0.87
CA ALA A 160 -9.99 -1.10 -0.52
C ALA A 160 -9.69 0.26 -1.20
N LEU A 161 -8.56 0.33 -1.89
CA LEU A 161 -8.20 1.46 -2.72
C LEU A 161 -9.09 1.40 -3.97
N ARG A 162 -9.99 2.38 -4.15
CA ARG A 162 -10.87 2.40 -5.32
C ARG A 162 -10.04 2.65 -6.58
N GLN A 163 -10.12 1.72 -7.52
CA GLN A 163 -9.66 1.95 -8.90
C GLN A 163 -10.74 2.77 -9.59
N GLU A 164 -10.38 3.94 -10.15
CA GLU A 164 -11.31 4.70 -10.99
C GLU A 164 -11.66 3.83 -12.22
N LYS A 165 -12.95 3.63 -12.47
CA LYS A 165 -13.44 2.88 -13.63
C LYS A 165 -13.59 3.80 -14.84
#